data_AF-A0A3D3MTN9-F1
#
_entry.id   AF-A0A3D3MTN9-F1
#
_cell.length_a   1.000
_cell.length_b   1.000
_cell.length_c   1.000
_cell.angle_alpha   90.00
_cell.angle_beta   90.00
_cell.angle_gamma   90.00
#
_symmetry.space_group_name_H-M   'P 1'
#
loop_
_entity.id
_entity.type
_entity.pdbx_description
1 polymer ?
#
loop_
_entity_poly.entity_id
_entity_poly.type
_entity_poly.pdbx_seq_one_letter_code
_entity_poly.pdbx_strand_id
1 'polypeptide(L)'
;MSEERASFGSKIGMILATAGGAVGLGNVWRFPYMAGQNGGAAFILIYIGCVLFLGISCMVSEFIIGRHGASNTARAYTQLAHGTPWKWVGYLGVLTGFMITGYYAVVSGWCLQYVYASIMGELHGDPQFVKSYFAAFSQDPVRPVFWTVVILLICHFVIIHGVRGGIEKASKLMMPTLFVLLLVIVVASCLLPGAGKGISFLFKPDFTKVDSGVFLGALGQSFYSLSIAMGCICTYASYFTRQTNLMKSAVQISLIDTMVAILAGLMIFPAAFSVGVNPDSGPSLIFITLPNVFNQAFAHMPVIGWMISLLFYVLLSLAALTSLMSLHEVSTSFFYEELHITRKKGAVVVTVSTALIGIFCSLSLGKMDFLS
;
A
#
# COMPACT_ATOMS: atom_id res chain seq x y z
N MET A 1 16.49 -32.13 5.31
CA MET A 1 17.21 -31.54 4.16
C MET A 1 17.24 -30.04 4.39
N SER A 2 18.41 -29.43 4.51
CA SER A 2 18.53 -27.97 4.55
C SER A 2 18.27 -27.43 3.14
N GLU A 3 17.00 -27.20 2.78
CA GLU A 3 16.69 -26.41 1.59
C GLU A 3 17.35 -25.04 1.78
N GLU A 4 18.27 -24.66 0.89
CA GLU A 4 18.80 -23.29 0.87
C GLU A 4 17.63 -22.33 0.69
N ARG A 5 17.46 -21.41 1.66
CA ARG A 5 16.42 -20.39 1.60
C ARG A 5 16.58 -19.59 0.31
N ALA A 6 15.46 -19.30 -0.34
CA ALA A 6 15.44 -18.44 -1.52
C ALA A 6 16.13 -17.08 -1.21
N SER A 7 16.82 -16.53 -2.20
CA SER A 7 17.46 -15.22 -2.11
C SER A 7 17.08 -14.35 -3.30
N PHE A 8 17.17 -13.04 -3.12
CA PHE A 8 17.03 -12.10 -4.23
C PHE A 8 18.21 -12.25 -5.20
N GLY A 9 17.91 -12.25 -6.50
CA GLY A 9 18.89 -12.36 -7.58
C GLY A 9 19.73 -11.10 -7.78
N SER A 10 19.28 -9.91 -7.35
CA SER A 10 20.11 -8.70 -7.35
C SER A 10 19.78 -7.72 -6.23
N LYS A 11 20.75 -6.85 -5.89
CA LYS A 11 20.58 -5.77 -4.89
C LYS A 11 19.44 -4.82 -5.26
N ILE A 12 19.31 -4.46 -6.53
CA ILE A 12 18.20 -3.62 -7.02
C ILE A 12 16.87 -4.34 -6.87
N GLY A 13 16.81 -5.64 -7.19
CA GLY A 13 15.61 -6.44 -7.01
C GLY A 13 15.13 -6.47 -5.56
N MET A 14 16.07 -6.64 -4.62
CA MET A 14 15.80 -6.57 -3.19
C MET A 14 15.25 -5.20 -2.74
N ILE A 15 15.89 -4.10 -3.17
CA ILE A 15 15.44 -2.75 -2.80
C ILE A 15 14.06 -2.47 -3.39
N LEU A 16 13.84 -2.76 -4.68
CA LEU A 16 12.55 -2.52 -5.33
C LEU A 16 11.43 -3.41 -4.77
N ALA A 17 11.72 -4.67 -4.44
CA ALA A 17 10.74 -5.54 -3.80
C ALA A 17 10.35 -5.03 -2.42
N THR A 18 11.33 -4.65 -1.61
CA THR A 18 11.08 -4.15 -0.25
C THR A 18 10.42 -2.77 -0.26
N ALA A 19 10.86 -1.88 -1.15
CA ALA A 19 10.22 -0.59 -1.36
C ALA A 19 8.81 -0.75 -1.94
N GLY A 20 8.54 -1.74 -2.80
CA GLY A 20 7.19 -2.01 -3.29
C GLY A 20 6.27 -2.64 -2.27
N GLY A 21 6.81 -3.30 -1.25
CA GLY A 21 6.04 -3.70 -0.07
C GLY A 21 5.57 -2.47 0.72
N ALA A 22 6.48 -1.51 0.96
CA ALA A 22 6.19 -0.27 1.67
C ALA A 22 5.28 0.69 0.85
N VAL A 23 5.64 0.94 -0.41
CA VAL A 23 4.90 1.83 -1.31
C VAL A 23 3.61 1.15 -1.76
N GLY A 24 2.48 1.61 -1.21
CA GLY A 24 1.16 1.10 -1.55
C GLY A 24 0.05 2.13 -1.43
N LEU A 25 -1.17 1.64 -1.21
CA LEU A 25 -2.32 2.49 -0.91
C LEU A 25 -2.06 3.42 0.29
N GLY A 26 -1.24 3.03 1.26
CA GLY A 26 -0.84 3.90 2.37
C GLY A 26 -0.24 5.23 1.92
N ASN A 27 0.61 5.22 0.89
CA ASN A 27 1.28 6.41 0.36
C ASN A 27 0.38 7.20 -0.57
N VAL A 28 -0.37 6.50 -1.44
CA VAL A 28 -1.13 7.15 -2.51
C VAL A 28 -2.46 7.72 -1.99
N TRP A 29 -3.01 7.14 -0.93
CA TRP A 29 -4.32 7.48 -0.38
C TRP A 29 -4.25 8.02 1.04
N ARG A 30 -3.77 7.20 1.97
CA ARG A 30 -3.90 7.50 3.40
C ARG A 30 -3.04 8.69 3.78
N PHE A 31 -1.84 8.80 3.21
CA PHE A 31 -0.95 9.93 3.47
C PHE A 31 -1.53 11.28 3.03
N PRO A 32 -1.98 11.50 1.78
CA PRO A 32 -2.58 12.77 1.38
C PRO A 32 -3.83 13.12 2.19
N TYR A 33 -4.66 12.13 2.54
CA TYR A 33 -5.79 12.33 3.43
C TYR A 33 -5.37 12.85 4.82
N MET A 34 -4.39 12.19 5.45
CA MET A 34 -3.89 12.61 6.76
C MET A 34 -3.18 13.96 6.71
N ALA A 35 -2.43 14.23 5.65
CA ALA A 35 -1.84 15.54 5.43
C ALA A 35 -2.92 16.63 5.27
N GLY A 36 -4.02 16.36 4.56
CA GLY A 36 -5.13 17.30 4.38
C GLY A 36 -5.74 17.72 5.71
N GLN A 37 -6.13 16.74 6.54
CA GLN A 37 -6.79 17.00 7.81
C GLN A 37 -5.89 17.63 8.86
N ASN A 38 -4.59 17.34 8.84
CA ASN A 38 -3.65 17.69 9.92
C ASN A 38 -2.71 18.85 9.56
N GLY A 39 -3.14 19.79 8.71
CA GLY A 39 -2.39 21.03 8.44
C GLY A 39 -1.26 20.91 7.41
N GLY A 40 -1.39 19.96 6.49
CA GLY A 40 -0.55 19.84 5.29
C GLY A 40 0.92 19.65 5.65
N ALA A 41 1.73 20.66 5.33
CA ALA A 41 3.17 20.61 5.53
C ALA A 41 3.61 20.39 7.00
N ALA A 42 2.83 20.85 7.98
CA ALA A 42 3.16 20.64 9.40
C ALA A 42 3.13 19.15 9.77
N PHE A 43 2.08 18.43 9.35
CA PHE A 43 1.99 16.97 9.46
C PHE A 43 3.15 16.27 8.75
N ILE A 44 3.51 16.73 7.54
CA ILE A 44 4.59 16.12 6.73
C ILE A 44 5.93 16.22 7.45
N LEU A 45 6.24 17.36 8.08
CA LEU A 45 7.48 17.53 8.85
C LEU A 45 7.53 16.55 10.04
N ILE A 46 6.42 16.41 10.77
CA ILE A 46 6.31 15.47 11.90
C ILE A 46 6.44 14.02 11.41
N TYR A 47 5.77 13.68 10.31
CA TYR A 47 5.85 12.38 9.65
C TYR A 47 7.29 12.04 9.25
N ILE A 48 7.99 12.96 8.59
CA ILE A 48 9.40 12.77 8.19
C ILE A 48 10.27 12.55 9.44
N GLY A 49 10.05 13.32 10.51
CA GLY A 49 10.72 13.07 11.79
C GLY A 49 10.46 11.66 12.33
N CYS A 50 9.20 11.21 12.32
CA CYS A 50 8.83 9.86 12.75
C CYS A 50 9.50 8.77 11.88
N VAL A 51 9.55 8.96 10.57
CA VAL A 51 10.26 8.05 9.65
C VAL A 51 11.75 7.99 9.96
N LEU A 52 12.41 9.14 10.12
CA LEU A 52 13.86 9.22 10.31
C LEU A 52 14.30 8.62 11.65
N PHE A 53 13.63 8.98 12.74
CA PHE A 53 14.07 8.60 14.09
C PHE A 53 13.52 7.24 14.53
N LEU A 54 12.27 6.92 14.19
CA LEU A 54 11.58 5.72 14.67
C LEU A 54 11.44 4.67 13.56
N GLY A 55 10.98 5.08 12.38
CA GLY A 55 10.74 4.18 11.24
C GLY A 55 12.02 3.45 10.79
N ILE A 56 13.08 4.19 10.46
CA ILE A 56 14.36 3.60 10.02
C ILE A 56 14.96 2.70 11.11
N SER A 57 14.95 3.16 12.36
CA SER A 57 15.47 2.39 13.50
C SER A 57 14.74 1.04 13.63
N CYS A 58 13.41 1.06 13.62
CA CYS A 58 12.59 -0.16 13.69
C CYS A 58 12.77 -1.06 12.45
N MET A 59 12.84 -0.48 11.25
CA MET A 59 13.09 -1.23 10.01
C MET A 59 14.43 -1.97 10.07
N VAL A 60 15.49 -1.30 10.55
CA VAL A 60 16.80 -1.92 10.74
C VAL A 60 16.74 -3.04 11.77
N SER A 61 16.01 -2.87 12.87
CA SER A 61 15.80 -3.95 13.85
C SER A 61 15.16 -5.18 13.21
N GLU A 62 14.07 -5.01 12.46
CA GLU A 62 13.43 -6.12 11.75
C GLU A 62 14.33 -6.75 10.68
N PHE A 63 15.14 -5.93 9.99
CA PHE A 63 16.14 -6.44 9.05
C PHE A 63 17.19 -7.32 9.70
N ILE A 64 17.67 -6.93 10.89
CA ILE A 64 18.63 -7.71 11.66
C ILE A 64 18.02 -9.05 12.05
N ILE A 65 16.80 -9.04 12.61
CA ILE A 65 16.10 -10.24 13.08
C ILE A 65 15.84 -11.19 11.90
N GLY A 66 15.26 -10.66 10.81
CA GLY A 66 14.92 -11.46 9.63
C GLY A 66 16.13 -12.09 8.98
N ARG A 67 17.18 -11.30 8.71
CA ARG A 67 18.41 -11.79 8.08
C ARG A 67 19.17 -12.76 8.97
N HIS A 68 19.19 -12.54 10.29
CA HIS A 68 19.84 -13.45 11.22
C HIS A 68 19.09 -14.79 11.31
N GLY A 69 17.77 -14.74 11.47
CA GLY A 69 16.93 -15.93 11.63
C GLY A 69 16.74 -16.75 10.35
N ALA A 70 16.93 -16.14 9.17
CA ALA A 70 16.83 -16.80 7.85
C ALA A 70 15.62 -17.76 7.75
N SER A 71 14.49 -17.32 8.30
CA SER A 71 13.24 -18.07 8.44
C SER A 71 12.07 -17.08 8.39
N ASN A 72 10.84 -17.59 8.37
CA ASN A 72 9.64 -16.78 8.52
C ASN A 72 9.67 -15.93 9.81
N THR A 73 8.89 -14.85 9.85
CA THR A 73 8.92 -13.89 10.97
C THR A 73 8.68 -14.54 12.34
N ALA A 74 7.68 -15.42 12.49
CA ALA A 74 7.39 -16.05 13.78
C ALA A 74 8.58 -16.90 14.27
N ARG A 75 9.18 -17.68 13.37
CA ARG A 75 10.36 -18.50 13.67
C ARG A 75 11.60 -17.66 13.95
N ALA A 76 11.86 -16.59 13.18
CA ALA A 76 13.01 -15.72 13.36
C ALA A 76 13.01 -15.06 14.76
N TYR A 77 11.86 -14.55 15.20
CA TYR A 77 11.71 -14.03 16.56
C TYR A 77 11.83 -15.13 17.62
N THR A 78 11.29 -16.32 17.36
CA THR A 78 11.39 -17.46 18.29
C THR A 78 12.86 -17.89 18.50
N GLN A 79 13.65 -17.92 17.44
CA GLN A 79 15.09 -18.23 17.51
C GLN A 79 15.85 -17.20 18.33
N LEU A 80 15.59 -15.90 18.09
CA LEU A 80 16.22 -14.81 18.82
C LEU A 80 15.79 -14.74 20.29
N ALA A 81 14.55 -15.13 20.60
CA ALA A 81 13.99 -15.05 21.94
C ALA A 81 14.60 -16.06 22.92
N HIS A 82 15.29 -17.11 22.48
CA HIS A 82 15.90 -18.15 23.35
C HIS A 82 14.96 -18.66 24.47
N GLY A 83 13.68 -18.89 24.15
CA GLY A 83 12.67 -19.39 25.10
C GLY A 83 11.93 -18.33 25.90
N THR A 84 12.31 -17.05 25.78
CA THR A 84 11.60 -15.93 26.41
C THR A 84 10.25 -15.61 25.72
N PRO A 85 9.35 -14.85 26.36
CA PRO A 85 8.08 -14.44 25.77
C PRO A 85 8.19 -13.57 24.51
N TRP A 86 9.37 -13.04 24.18
CA TRP A 86 9.58 -12.20 23.00
C TRP A 86 9.23 -12.89 21.67
N LYS A 87 9.15 -14.22 21.64
CA LYS A 87 8.65 -14.99 20.49
C LYS A 87 7.26 -14.53 20.03
N TRP A 88 6.40 -14.10 20.96
CA TRP A 88 5.03 -13.70 20.66
C TRP A 88 4.94 -12.46 19.78
N VAL A 89 5.96 -11.59 19.79
CA VAL A 89 6.03 -10.42 18.90
C VAL A 89 6.06 -10.87 17.43
N GLY A 90 6.81 -11.93 17.11
CA GLY A 90 6.86 -12.47 15.74
C GLY A 90 5.53 -13.08 15.31
N TYR A 91 4.88 -13.85 16.18
CA TYR A 91 3.55 -14.41 15.90
C TYR A 91 2.49 -13.32 15.72
N LEU A 92 2.52 -12.28 16.56
CA LEU A 92 1.63 -11.13 16.45
C LEU A 92 1.85 -10.38 15.13
N GLY A 93 3.10 -10.23 14.69
CA GLY A 93 3.42 -9.64 13.39
C GLY A 93 2.83 -10.42 12.22
N VAL A 94 2.97 -11.75 12.21
CA VAL A 94 2.37 -12.62 11.19
C VAL A 94 0.84 -12.52 11.21
N LEU A 95 0.23 -12.60 12.39
CA LEU A 95 -1.22 -12.47 12.54
C LEU A 95 -1.72 -11.11 12.05
N THR A 96 -1.02 -10.03 12.38
CA THR A 96 -1.33 -8.67 11.95
C THR A 96 -1.27 -8.56 10.43
N GLY A 97 -0.19 -9.04 9.80
CA GLY A 97 -0.07 -9.07 8.35
C GLY A 97 -1.17 -9.90 7.67
N PHE A 98 -1.51 -11.05 8.25
CA PHE A 98 -2.59 -11.91 7.76
C PHE A 98 -3.97 -11.22 7.82
N MET A 99 -4.31 -10.58 8.94
CA MET A 99 -5.55 -9.82 9.09
C MET A 99 -5.61 -8.61 8.14
N ILE A 100 -4.47 -7.89 7.98
CA ILE A 100 -4.39 -6.77 7.04
C ILE A 100 -4.63 -7.23 5.61
N THR A 101 -4.06 -8.38 5.22
CA THR A 101 -4.24 -8.95 3.87
C THR A 101 -5.72 -9.09 3.50
N GLY A 102 -6.57 -9.51 4.44
CA GLY A 102 -8.01 -9.71 4.22
C GLY A 102 -8.73 -8.45 3.75
N TYR A 103 -8.72 -7.38 4.55
CA TYR A 103 -9.41 -6.13 4.15
C TYR A 103 -8.65 -5.38 3.05
N TYR A 104 -7.32 -5.47 3.03
CA TYR A 104 -6.51 -4.79 2.02
C TYR A 104 -6.79 -5.36 0.62
N ALA A 105 -7.02 -6.66 0.51
CA ALA A 105 -7.43 -7.30 -0.75
C ALA A 105 -8.76 -6.73 -1.29
N VAL A 106 -9.71 -6.38 -0.41
CA VAL A 106 -10.99 -5.78 -0.81
C VAL A 106 -10.77 -4.40 -1.45
N VAL A 107 -10.02 -3.53 -0.77
CA VAL A 107 -9.71 -2.18 -1.29
C VAL A 107 -8.86 -2.28 -2.57
N SER A 108 -7.95 -3.25 -2.63
CA SER A 108 -7.16 -3.52 -3.85
C SER A 108 -8.06 -3.95 -5.01
N GLY A 109 -9.09 -4.77 -4.75
CA GLY A 109 -10.09 -5.17 -5.73
C GLY A 109 -10.90 -3.97 -6.26
N TRP A 110 -11.20 -3.00 -5.40
CA TRP A 110 -11.86 -1.75 -5.86
C TRP A 110 -11.00 -1.02 -6.87
N CYS A 111 -9.68 -0.95 -6.69
CA CYS A 111 -8.79 -0.34 -7.68
C CYS A 111 -8.93 -1.02 -9.06
N LEU A 112 -9.02 -2.36 -9.12
CA LEU A 112 -9.24 -3.07 -10.38
C LEU A 112 -10.61 -2.80 -11.00
N GLN A 113 -11.69 -2.75 -10.20
CA GLN A 113 -13.01 -2.36 -10.72
C GLN A 113 -12.95 -0.97 -11.34
N TYR A 114 -12.24 -0.03 -10.72
CA TYR A 114 -12.16 1.33 -11.23
C TYR A 114 -11.29 1.43 -12.49
N VAL A 115 -10.24 0.60 -12.63
CA VAL A 115 -9.54 0.45 -13.93
C VAL A 115 -10.51 -0.04 -15.01
N TYR A 116 -11.30 -1.09 -14.72
CA TYR A 116 -12.28 -1.62 -15.66
C TYR A 116 -13.34 -0.58 -16.04
N ALA A 117 -13.92 0.10 -15.04
CA ALA A 117 -14.94 1.12 -15.22
C ALA A 117 -14.40 2.32 -16.02
N SER A 118 -13.15 2.73 -15.80
CA SER A 118 -12.47 3.73 -16.63
C SER A 118 -12.36 3.27 -18.07
N ILE A 119 -11.88 2.04 -18.33
CA ILE A 119 -11.73 1.52 -19.70
C ILE A 119 -13.07 1.45 -20.43
N MET A 120 -14.13 1.04 -19.73
CA MET A 120 -15.48 0.92 -20.30
C MET A 120 -16.21 2.26 -20.43
N GLY A 121 -15.64 3.36 -19.93
CA GLY A 121 -16.29 4.66 -19.95
C GLY A 121 -17.53 4.73 -19.04
N GLU A 122 -17.55 3.95 -17.95
CA GLU A 122 -18.66 3.95 -16.99
C GLU A 122 -18.58 5.12 -16.00
N LEU A 123 -17.41 5.74 -15.84
CA LEU A 123 -17.17 6.83 -14.87
C LEU A 123 -17.47 8.23 -15.42
N HIS A 124 -18.38 8.33 -16.40
CA HIS A 124 -18.79 9.59 -17.03
C HIS A 124 -20.08 10.08 -16.39
N GLY A 125 -19.97 11.11 -15.55
CA GLY A 125 -21.12 11.71 -14.87
C GLY A 125 -20.74 12.87 -13.99
N ASP A 126 -21.74 13.45 -13.34
CA ASP A 126 -21.53 14.48 -12.33
C ASP A 126 -20.99 13.88 -11.01
N PRO A 127 -20.59 14.71 -10.03
CA PRO A 127 -20.10 14.21 -8.76
C PRO A 127 -21.05 13.28 -8.01
N GLN A 128 -22.36 13.48 -8.20
CA GLN A 128 -23.40 12.67 -7.57
C GLN A 128 -23.49 11.28 -8.20
N PHE A 129 -23.30 11.17 -9.51
CA PHE A 129 -23.21 9.91 -10.23
C PHE A 129 -22.04 9.07 -9.71
N VAL A 130 -20.85 9.65 -9.60
CA VAL A 130 -19.65 8.92 -9.13
C VAL A 130 -19.82 8.43 -7.69
N LYS A 131 -20.44 9.25 -6.82
CA LYS A 131 -20.80 8.85 -5.46
C LYS A 131 -21.80 7.69 -5.44
N SER A 132 -22.83 7.77 -6.27
CA SER A 132 -23.87 6.73 -6.38
C SER A 132 -23.32 5.44 -6.96
N TYR A 133 -22.41 5.54 -7.93
CA TYR A 133 -21.70 4.41 -8.53
C TYR A 133 -20.87 3.67 -7.48
N PHE A 134 -20.06 4.39 -6.68
CA PHE A 134 -19.29 3.77 -5.60
C PHE A 134 -20.22 3.09 -4.58
N ALA A 135 -21.31 3.75 -4.17
CA ALA A 135 -22.26 3.20 -3.22
C ALA A 135 -22.92 1.91 -3.77
N ALA A 136 -23.38 1.94 -5.01
CA ALA A 136 -23.97 0.78 -5.68
C ALA A 136 -22.97 -0.38 -5.83
N PHE A 137 -21.72 -0.08 -6.18
CA PHE A 137 -20.67 -1.09 -6.28
C PHE A 137 -20.29 -1.69 -4.92
N SER A 138 -19.95 -0.85 -3.94
CA SER A 138 -19.46 -1.30 -2.63
C SER A 138 -20.49 -2.07 -1.80
N GLN A 139 -21.78 -1.81 -2.03
CA GLN A 139 -22.90 -2.51 -1.37
C GLN A 139 -23.37 -3.75 -2.15
N ASP A 140 -22.90 -3.96 -3.38
CA ASP A 140 -23.23 -5.13 -4.17
C ASP A 140 -22.58 -6.39 -3.55
N PRO A 141 -23.32 -7.49 -3.34
CA PRO A 141 -22.79 -8.67 -2.67
C PRO A 141 -21.80 -9.49 -3.50
N VAL A 142 -21.71 -9.25 -4.82
CA VAL A 142 -20.95 -10.07 -5.78
C VAL A 142 -19.80 -9.29 -6.39
N ARG A 143 -20.01 -8.05 -6.85
CA ARG A 143 -19.02 -7.29 -7.64
C ARG A 143 -17.73 -7.03 -6.87
N PRO A 144 -17.72 -6.52 -5.63
CA PRO A 144 -16.46 -6.27 -4.93
C PRO A 144 -15.77 -7.58 -4.53
N VAL A 145 -16.53 -8.62 -4.19
CA VAL A 145 -16.01 -9.96 -3.91
C VAL A 145 -15.31 -10.53 -5.15
N PHE A 146 -15.91 -10.41 -6.32
CA PHE A 146 -15.32 -10.86 -7.57
C PHE A 146 -13.94 -10.22 -7.80
N TRP A 147 -13.83 -8.89 -7.69
CA TRP A 147 -12.55 -8.20 -7.86
C TRP A 147 -11.52 -8.48 -6.77
N THR A 148 -11.99 -8.71 -5.53
CA THR A 148 -11.15 -9.17 -4.41
C THR A 148 -10.51 -10.52 -4.74
N VAL A 149 -11.29 -11.47 -5.25
CA VAL A 149 -10.79 -12.78 -5.68
C VAL A 149 -9.84 -12.62 -6.86
N VAL A 150 -10.17 -11.80 -7.86
CA VAL A 150 -9.29 -11.56 -9.03
C VAL A 150 -7.93 -11.03 -8.60
N ILE A 151 -7.86 -9.99 -7.76
CA ILE A 151 -6.56 -9.44 -7.34
C ILE A 151 -5.77 -10.42 -6.47
N LEU A 152 -6.45 -11.19 -5.62
CA LEU A 152 -5.82 -12.26 -4.84
C LEU A 152 -5.25 -13.37 -5.72
N LEU A 153 -5.91 -13.71 -6.83
CA LEU A 153 -5.40 -14.69 -7.79
C LEU A 153 -4.18 -14.15 -8.56
N ILE A 154 -4.19 -12.87 -8.94
CA ILE A 154 -3.01 -12.21 -9.54
C ILE A 154 -1.84 -12.22 -8.55
N CYS A 155 -2.08 -11.84 -7.30
CA CYS A 155 -1.08 -11.89 -6.23
C CYS A 155 -0.58 -13.33 -6.02
N HIS A 156 -1.49 -14.29 -5.89
CA HIS A 156 -1.17 -15.71 -5.74
C HIS A 156 -0.27 -16.21 -6.87
N PHE A 157 -0.59 -15.85 -8.12
CA PHE A 157 0.23 -16.21 -9.28
C PHE A 157 1.66 -15.71 -9.13
N VAL A 158 1.89 -14.48 -8.66
CA VAL A 158 3.25 -13.97 -8.41
C VAL A 158 3.93 -14.76 -7.28
N ILE A 159 3.23 -15.02 -6.18
CA ILE A 159 3.78 -15.67 -4.99
C ILE A 159 4.22 -17.12 -5.27
N ILE A 160 3.45 -17.89 -6.04
CA ILE A 160 3.80 -19.29 -6.34
C ILE A 160 5.07 -19.42 -7.21
N HIS A 161 5.46 -18.37 -7.95
CA HIS A 161 6.71 -18.32 -8.72
C HIS A 161 7.95 -17.99 -7.87
N GLY A 162 7.78 -17.84 -6.55
CA GLY A 162 8.89 -17.65 -5.62
C GLY A 162 9.42 -16.23 -5.56
N VAL A 163 10.41 -16.02 -4.69
CA VAL A 163 11.02 -14.71 -4.44
C VAL A 163 11.70 -14.15 -5.70
N ARG A 164 12.60 -14.93 -6.31
CA ARG A 164 13.36 -14.48 -7.50
C ARG A 164 12.54 -14.54 -8.80
N GLY A 165 11.73 -15.58 -8.97
CA GLY A 165 10.94 -15.82 -10.19
C GLY A 165 9.64 -15.03 -10.26
N GLY A 166 9.06 -14.68 -9.11
CA GLY A 166 7.82 -13.93 -8.99
C GLY A 166 8.06 -12.53 -8.44
N ILE A 167 8.24 -12.42 -7.11
CA ILE A 167 8.24 -11.14 -6.38
C ILE A 167 9.26 -10.16 -6.98
N GLU A 168 10.51 -10.56 -7.12
CA GLU A 168 11.58 -9.70 -7.63
C GLU A 168 11.32 -9.22 -9.06
N LYS A 169 10.86 -10.11 -9.95
CA LYS A 169 10.57 -9.76 -11.34
C LYS A 169 9.39 -8.81 -11.44
N ALA A 170 8.31 -9.10 -10.72
CA ALA A 170 7.14 -8.24 -10.64
C ALA A 170 7.51 -6.85 -10.11
N SER A 171 8.24 -6.76 -8.99
CA SER A 171 8.66 -5.47 -8.43
C SER A 171 9.62 -4.69 -9.33
N LYS A 172 10.53 -5.37 -10.05
CA LYS A 172 11.41 -4.72 -11.05
C LYS A 172 10.66 -4.08 -12.21
N LEU A 173 9.48 -4.59 -12.55
CA LEU A 173 8.61 -4.02 -13.57
C LEU A 173 7.70 -2.95 -12.96
N MET A 174 6.95 -3.31 -11.91
CA MET A 174 5.85 -2.50 -11.38
C MET A 174 6.33 -1.23 -10.68
N MET A 175 7.45 -1.27 -9.94
CA MET A 175 7.90 -0.08 -9.19
C MET A 175 8.35 1.06 -10.10
N PRO A 176 9.19 0.83 -11.13
CA PRO A 176 9.49 1.88 -12.11
C PRO A 176 8.25 2.37 -12.86
N THR A 177 7.34 1.47 -13.27
CA THR A 177 6.09 1.86 -13.93
C THR A 177 5.24 2.75 -13.04
N LEU A 178 5.06 2.38 -11.77
CA LEU A 178 4.34 3.17 -10.77
C LEU A 178 4.95 4.57 -10.65
N PHE A 179 6.28 4.66 -10.55
CA PHE A 179 6.97 5.95 -10.42
C PHE A 179 6.79 6.84 -11.65
N VAL A 180 6.90 6.28 -12.86
CA VAL A 180 6.67 7.02 -14.10
C VAL A 180 5.22 7.52 -14.20
N LEU A 181 4.24 6.66 -13.92
CA LEU A 181 2.83 7.04 -13.90
C LEU A 181 2.58 8.17 -12.89
N LEU A 182 3.18 8.07 -11.70
CA LEU A 182 3.04 9.09 -10.66
C LEU A 182 3.54 10.44 -11.14
N LEU A 183 4.72 10.49 -11.77
CA LEU A 183 5.29 11.73 -12.29
C LEU A 183 4.42 12.36 -13.38
N VAL A 184 3.89 11.55 -14.30
CA VAL A 184 3.00 12.04 -15.37
C VAL A 184 1.76 12.71 -14.75
N ILE A 185 1.13 12.08 -13.77
CA ILE A 185 -0.08 12.63 -13.14
C ILE A 185 0.27 13.85 -12.29
N VAL A 186 1.39 13.86 -11.56
CA VAL A 186 1.86 15.03 -10.80
C VAL A 186 2.06 16.24 -11.72
N VAL A 187 2.72 16.05 -12.86
CA VAL A 187 2.91 17.13 -13.84
C VAL A 187 1.56 17.63 -14.34
N ALA A 188 0.65 16.73 -14.69
CA ALA A 188 -0.69 17.09 -15.14
C ALA A 188 -1.45 17.90 -14.05
N SER A 189 -1.42 17.46 -12.79
CA SER A 189 -2.05 18.13 -11.66
C SER A 189 -1.46 19.51 -11.36
N CYS A 190 -0.14 19.67 -11.47
CA CYS A 190 0.54 20.93 -11.21
C CYS A 190 0.34 21.99 -12.32
N LEU A 191 -0.03 21.57 -13.54
CA LEU A 191 -0.33 22.46 -14.66
C LEU A 191 -1.78 22.99 -14.63
N LEU A 192 -2.61 22.50 -13.72
CA LEU A 192 -4.01 22.94 -13.60
C LEU A 192 -4.12 24.38 -13.07
N PRO A 193 -5.18 25.12 -13.45
CA PRO A 193 -5.42 26.46 -12.95
C PRO A 193 -5.62 26.45 -11.43
N GLY A 194 -4.91 27.31 -10.70
CA GLY A 194 -5.02 27.38 -9.24
C GLY A 194 -4.20 26.33 -8.47
N ALA A 195 -3.47 25.44 -9.16
CA ALA A 195 -2.60 24.41 -8.57
C ALA A 195 -1.61 24.96 -7.51
N GLY A 196 -1.13 26.19 -7.69
CA GLY A 196 -0.20 26.86 -6.76
C GLY A 196 -0.72 26.95 -5.32
N LYS A 197 -2.05 27.01 -5.11
CA LYS A 197 -2.63 26.97 -3.76
C LYS A 197 -2.47 25.60 -3.11
N GLY A 198 -2.69 24.52 -3.86
CA GLY A 198 -2.49 23.15 -3.38
C GLY A 198 -1.01 22.83 -3.12
N ILE A 199 -0.10 23.32 -3.97
CA ILE A 199 1.35 23.22 -3.74
C ILE A 199 1.74 23.98 -2.47
N SER A 200 1.24 25.21 -2.31
CA SER A 200 1.50 25.99 -1.10
C SER A 200 0.94 25.32 0.15
N PHE A 201 -0.24 24.70 0.08
CA PHE A 201 -0.80 23.95 1.20
C PHE A 201 0.08 22.76 1.59
N LEU A 202 0.65 22.06 0.60
CA LEU A 202 1.52 20.91 0.84
C LEU A 202 2.87 21.26 1.46
N PHE A 203 3.41 22.45 1.18
CA PHE A 203 4.76 22.85 1.61
C PHE A 203 4.84 24.02 2.59
N LYS A 204 3.75 24.75 2.83
CA LYS A 204 3.71 25.84 3.81
C LYS A 204 3.15 25.33 5.13
N PRO A 205 3.96 25.22 6.20
CA PRO A 205 3.51 24.67 7.47
C PRO A 205 2.53 25.59 8.15
N ASP A 206 1.41 25.00 8.60
CA ASP A 206 0.46 25.63 9.50
C ASP A 206 0.45 24.87 10.83
N PHE A 207 1.24 25.38 11.79
CA PHE A 207 1.35 24.78 13.12
C PHE A 207 0.11 25.01 13.99
N THR A 208 -0.84 25.86 13.57
CA THR A 208 -2.08 26.07 14.34
C THR A 208 -2.98 24.85 14.36
N LYS A 209 -2.82 23.95 13.38
CA LYS A 209 -3.54 22.67 13.26
C LYS A 209 -2.83 21.49 13.91
N VAL A 210 -1.69 21.71 14.58
CA VAL A 210 -0.93 20.62 15.23
C VAL A 210 -1.40 20.46 16.67
N ASP A 211 -1.97 19.29 16.96
CA ASP A 211 -2.30 18.84 18.31
C ASP A 211 -1.55 17.53 18.67
N SER A 212 -1.79 17.00 19.87
CA SER A 212 -1.19 15.73 20.31
C SER A 212 -1.64 14.52 19.47
N GLY A 213 -2.82 14.58 18.86
CA GLY A 213 -3.34 13.58 17.93
C GLY A 213 -2.57 13.54 16.62
N VAL A 214 -2.08 14.70 16.13
CA VAL A 214 -1.26 14.78 14.90
C VAL A 214 0.01 13.96 15.01
N PHE A 215 0.71 14.00 16.16
CA PHE A 215 1.92 13.21 16.37
C PHE A 215 1.63 11.70 16.34
N LEU A 216 0.60 11.25 17.06
CA LEU A 216 0.20 9.85 17.07
C LEU A 216 -0.26 9.38 15.69
N GLY A 217 -0.98 10.24 14.97
CA GLY A 217 -1.38 10.02 13.59
C GLY A 217 -0.16 9.89 12.66
N ALA A 218 0.82 10.77 12.76
CA ALA A 218 2.05 10.73 11.96
C ALA A 218 2.92 9.50 12.27
N LEU A 219 2.93 9.05 13.53
CA LEU A 219 3.62 7.82 13.95
C LEU A 219 2.95 6.55 13.40
N GLY A 220 1.62 6.42 13.57
CA GLY A 220 0.86 5.35 12.92
C GLY A 220 0.92 5.44 11.38
N GLN A 221 1.07 6.68 10.89
CA GLN A 221 1.55 7.11 9.59
C GLN A 221 2.68 6.25 9.03
N SER A 222 3.84 6.47 9.66
CA SER A 222 5.14 5.95 9.25
C SER A 222 5.24 4.45 9.41
N PHE A 223 4.67 3.88 10.47
CA PHE A 223 4.69 2.43 10.69
C PHE A 223 3.90 1.69 9.61
N TYR A 224 2.73 2.21 9.26
CA TYR A 224 1.90 1.63 8.20
C TYR A 224 2.57 1.77 6.82
N SER A 225 3.06 2.96 6.49
CA SER A 225 3.73 3.23 5.20
C SER A 225 4.96 2.34 5.01
N LEU A 226 5.80 2.21 6.04
CA LEU A 226 7.03 1.41 5.95
C LEU A 226 6.81 -0.10 6.15
N SER A 227 5.57 -0.55 6.28
CA SER A 227 5.22 -1.96 6.54
C SER A 227 5.89 -2.56 7.78
N ILE A 228 6.06 -1.75 8.83
CA ILE A 228 6.72 -2.15 10.09
C ILE A 228 5.72 -2.87 11.00
N ALA A 229 6.23 -3.80 11.82
CA ALA A 229 5.49 -4.57 12.83
C ALA A 229 4.42 -5.54 12.29
N MET A 230 4.36 -5.74 10.97
CA MET A 230 3.47 -6.70 10.29
C MET A 230 4.22 -7.88 9.65
N GLY A 231 5.51 -8.04 9.98
CA GLY A 231 6.35 -9.15 9.52
C GLY A 231 6.87 -9.04 8.08
N CYS A 232 6.39 -8.09 7.28
CA CYS A 232 6.83 -7.88 5.90
C CYS A 232 8.34 -7.63 5.79
N ILE A 233 8.83 -6.66 6.57
CA ILE A 233 10.23 -6.24 6.59
C ILE A 233 11.12 -7.37 7.08
N CYS A 234 10.76 -8.02 8.19
CA CYS A 234 11.46 -9.20 8.69
C CYS A 234 11.49 -10.36 7.66
N THR A 235 10.36 -10.67 7.02
CA THR A 235 10.27 -11.76 6.02
C THR A 235 11.14 -11.46 4.80
N TYR A 236 11.10 -10.26 4.25
CA TYR A 236 11.95 -9.92 3.11
C TYR A 236 13.44 -9.89 3.47
N ALA A 237 13.79 -9.41 4.67
CA ALA A 237 15.17 -9.42 5.14
C ALA A 237 15.74 -10.83 5.32
N SER A 238 14.88 -11.82 5.60
CA SER A 238 15.30 -13.22 5.63
C SER A 238 15.84 -13.72 4.29
N TYR A 239 15.52 -13.05 3.18
CA TYR A 239 16.05 -13.35 1.83
C TYR A 239 17.30 -12.53 1.47
N PHE A 240 17.79 -11.66 2.38
CA PHE A 240 18.96 -10.83 2.13
C PHE A 240 20.25 -11.63 2.32
N THR A 241 21.24 -11.36 1.47
CA THR A 241 22.58 -11.93 1.66
C THR A 241 23.33 -11.26 2.81
N ARG A 242 24.33 -11.95 3.37
CA ARG A 242 25.17 -11.44 4.45
C ARG A 242 25.95 -10.16 4.08
N GLN A 243 26.19 -9.93 2.78
CA GLN A 243 26.91 -8.75 2.27
C GLN A 243 26.03 -7.49 2.15
N THR A 244 24.71 -7.62 2.32
CA THR A 244 23.79 -6.46 2.26
C THR A 244 24.03 -5.53 3.44
N ASN A 245 24.20 -4.23 3.17
CA ASN A 245 24.27 -3.21 4.23
C ASN A 245 22.85 -2.82 4.64
N LEU A 246 22.42 -3.28 5.82
CA LEU A 246 21.04 -3.12 6.30
C LEU A 246 20.65 -1.66 6.51
N MET A 247 21.54 -0.84 7.10
CA MET A 247 21.26 0.57 7.34
C MET A 247 21.09 1.33 6.02
N LYS A 248 22.01 1.11 5.07
CA LYS A 248 21.92 1.73 3.74
C LYS A 248 20.63 1.33 3.02
N SER A 249 20.26 0.05 3.08
CA SER A 249 19.01 -0.43 2.50
C SER A 249 17.79 0.21 3.16
N ALA A 250 17.75 0.31 4.49
CA ALA A 250 16.63 0.91 5.22
C ALA A 250 16.44 2.39 4.87
N VAL A 251 17.54 3.15 4.78
CA VAL A 251 17.51 4.55 4.34
C VAL A 251 17.00 4.68 2.90
N GLN A 252 17.49 3.84 1.98
CA GLN A 252 17.05 3.87 0.57
C GLN A 252 15.56 3.57 0.43
N ILE A 253 15.07 2.54 1.13
CA ILE A 253 13.66 2.14 1.09
C ILE A 253 12.77 3.24 1.69
N SER A 254 13.15 3.77 2.85
CA SER A 254 12.39 4.84 3.53
C SER A 254 12.36 6.13 2.72
N LEU A 255 13.45 6.45 2.00
CA LEU A 255 13.50 7.60 1.09
C LEU A 255 12.57 7.42 -0.11
N ILE A 256 12.55 6.24 -0.74
CA ILE A 256 11.65 5.93 -1.85
C ILE A 256 10.18 6.03 -1.39
N ASP A 257 9.86 5.43 -0.23
CA ASP A 257 8.54 5.49 0.39
C ASP A 257 8.08 6.93 0.64
N THR A 258 8.91 7.72 1.31
CA THR A 258 8.61 9.12 1.65
C THR A 258 8.48 9.98 0.38
N MET A 259 9.35 9.77 -0.60
CA MET A 259 9.28 10.47 -1.89
C MET A 259 7.96 10.19 -2.60
N VAL A 260 7.53 8.92 -2.67
CA VAL A 260 6.24 8.55 -3.28
C VAL A 260 5.07 9.16 -2.52
N ALA A 261 5.12 9.19 -1.18
CA ALA A 261 4.08 9.83 -0.37
C ALA A 261 3.94 11.34 -0.66
N ILE A 262 5.07 12.06 -0.72
CA ILE A 262 5.07 13.50 -1.04
C ILE A 262 4.59 13.74 -2.48
N LEU A 263 5.04 12.94 -3.44
CA LEU A 263 4.57 13.00 -4.83
C LEU A 263 3.08 12.69 -4.95
N ALA A 264 2.54 11.74 -4.18
CA ALA A 264 1.11 11.50 -4.11
C ALA A 264 0.34 12.70 -3.53
N GLY A 265 0.92 13.41 -2.56
CA GLY A 265 0.40 14.71 -2.12
C GLY A 265 0.34 15.72 -3.27
N LEU A 266 1.43 15.86 -4.03
CA LEU A 266 1.49 16.73 -5.21
C LEU A 266 0.56 16.31 -6.35
N MET A 267 0.19 15.03 -6.41
CA MET A 267 -0.80 14.55 -7.35
C MET A 267 -2.21 14.99 -6.95
N ILE A 268 -2.52 14.97 -5.66
CA ILE A 268 -3.89 15.17 -5.14
C ILE A 268 -4.20 16.63 -4.82
N PHE A 269 -3.37 17.34 -4.04
CA PHE A 269 -3.72 18.67 -3.56
C PHE A 269 -3.82 19.72 -4.67
N PRO A 270 -2.88 19.84 -5.61
CA PRO A 270 -3.01 20.80 -6.70
C PRO A 270 -4.30 20.61 -7.52
N ALA A 271 -4.65 19.36 -7.81
CA ALA A 271 -5.88 19.03 -8.52
C ALA A 271 -7.14 19.35 -7.69
N ALA A 272 -7.17 18.98 -6.41
CA ALA A 272 -8.30 19.26 -5.52
C ALA A 272 -8.56 20.76 -5.35
N PHE A 273 -7.50 21.56 -5.17
CA PHE A 273 -7.61 23.02 -5.06
C PHE A 273 -7.99 23.69 -6.38
N SER A 274 -7.60 23.11 -7.53
CA SER A 274 -8.00 23.62 -8.85
C SER A 274 -9.51 23.59 -9.04
N VAL A 275 -10.17 22.55 -8.53
CA VAL A 275 -11.63 22.37 -8.65
C VAL A 275 -12.40 22.85 -7.41
N GLY A 276 -11.72 23.45 -6.43
CA GLY A 276 -12.33 23.99 -5.20
C GLY A 276 -12.85 22.95 -4.22
N VAL A 277 -12.37 21.70 -4.30
CA VAL A 277 -12.79 20.62 -3.38
C VAL A 277 -11.87 20.61 -2.16
N ASN A 278 -12.47 20.55 -0.96
CA ASN A 278 -11.72 20.47 0.28
C ASN A 278 -11.11 19.06 0.45
N PRO A 279 -9.78 18.93 0.64
CA PRO A 279 -9.10 17.63 0.82
C PRO A 279 -9.52 16.78 2.03
N ASP A 280 -10.40 17.26 2.91
CA ASP A 280 -10.76 16.60 4.19
C ASP A 280 -11.76 15.43 4.10
N SER A 281 -12.05 14.88 2.92
CA SER A 281 -13.24 14.04 2.67
C SER A 281 -13.15 12.54 3.04
N GLY A 282 -12.32 12.14 4.01
CA GLY A 282 -12.32 10.77 4.54
C GLY A 282 -11.74 9.68 3.62
N PRO A 283 -11.85 8.39 4.00
CA PRO A 283 -11.43 7.24 3.22
C PRO A 283 -12.02 7.12 1.81
N SER A 284 -13.26 7.56 1.62
CA SER A 284 -13.95 7.55 0.33
C SER A 284 -13.43 8.57 -0.69
N LEU A 285 -12.49 9.45 -0.28
CA LEU A 285 -11.89 10.50 -1.11
C LEU A 285 -11.32 9.96 -2.43
N ILE A 286 -10.68 8.78 -2.45
CA ILE A 286 -10.11 8.28 -3.72
C ILE A 286 -11.16 7.83 -4.72
N PHE A 287 -12.17 7.10 -4.26
CA PHE A 287 -13.12 6.45 -5.17
C PHE A 287 -14.30 7.35 -5.54
N ILE A 288 -14.44 8.47 -4.82
CA ILE A 288 -15.49 9.47 -5.05
C ILE A 288 -14.86 10.80 -5.47
N THR A 289 -13.95 11.33 -4.67
CA THR A 289 -13.45 12.70 -4.88
C THR A 289 -12.43 12.81 -5.99
N LEU A 290 -11.45 11.90 -6.09
CA LEU A 290 -10.43 11.99 -7.14
C LEU A 290 -10.94 11.83 -8.58
N PRO A 291 -11.84 10.87 -8.92
CA PRO A 291 -12.46 10.85 -10.24
C PRO A 291 -13.22 12.14 -10.54
N ASN A 292 -13.92 12.72 -9.56
CA ASN A 292 -14.59 14.00 -9.73
C ASN A 292 -13.61 15.15 -9.96
N VAL A 293 -12.51 15.18 -9.20
CA VAL A 293 -11.43 16.15 -9.36
C VAL A 293 -10.84 16.07 -10.75
N PHE A 294 -10.50 14.88 -11.26
CA PHE A 294 -9.94 14.74 -12.61
C PHE A 294 -10.98 15.05 -13.71
N ASN A 295 -12.22 14.60 -13.57
CA ASN A 295 -13.28 14.92 -14.52
C ASN A 295 -13.55 16.43 -14.60
N GLN A 296 -13.54 17.14 -13.47
CA GLN A 296 -13.73 18.59 -13.41
C GLN A 296 -12.50 19.36 -13.87
N ALA A 297 -11.31 18.97 -13.41
CA ALA A 297 -10.05 19.63 -13.73
C ALA A 297 -9.74 19.57 -15.24
N PHE A 298 -10.11 18.46 -15.88
CA PHE A 298 -9.94 18.24 -17.31
C PHE A 298 -11.25 18.34 -18.11
N ALA A 299 -12.26 19.05 -17.60
CA ALA A 299 -13.56 19.17 -18.25
C ALA A 299 -13.47 19.75 -19.68
N HIS A 300 -12.53 20.66 -19.91
CA HIS A 300 -12.26 21.25 -21.23
C HIS A 300 -11.44 20.34 -22.16
N MET A 301 -10.90 19.23 -21.65
CA MET A 301 -10.06 18.27 -22.36
C MET A 301 -10.50 16.83 -22.01
N PRO A 302 -11.70 16.40 -22.43
CA PRO A 302 -12.33 15.17 -21.92
C PRO A 302 -11.51 13.90 -22.18
N VAL A 303 -10.81 13.82 -23.32
CA VAL A 303 -9.93 12.69 -23.64
C VAL A 303 -8.74 12.62 -22.68
N ILE A 304 -8.14 13.76 -22.35
CA ILE A 304 -7.00 13.85 -21.41
C ILE A 304 -7.48 13.50 -20.00
N GLY A 305 -8.65 14.00 -19.59
CA GLY A 305 -9.26 13.66 -18.29
C GLY A 305 -9.49 12.16 -18.12
N TRP A 306 -10.07 11.52 -19.14
CA TRP A 306 -10.24 10.06 -19.18
C TRP A 306 -8.91 9.31 -19.08
N MET A 307 -7.91 9.72 -19.87
CA MET A 307 -6.57 9.11 -19.82
C MET A 307 -5.93 9.25 -18.43
N ILE A 308 -5.94 10.44 -17.83
CA ILE A 308 -5.36 10.68 -16.51
C ILE A 308 -6.07 9.86 -15.43
N SER A 309 -7.40 9.78 -15.49
CA SER A 309 -8.20 8.94 -14.59
C SER A 309 -7.82 7.45 -14.71
N LEU A 310 -7.70 6.94 -15.93
CA LEU A 310 -7.25 5.57 -16.18
C LEU A 310 -5.83 5.32 -15.64
N LEU A 311 -4.87 6.20 -15.94
CA LEU A 311 -3.49 6.09 -15.46
C LEU A 311 -3.42 6.11 -13.93
N PHE A 312 -4.27 6.92 -13.29
CA PHE A 312 -4.39 7.00 -11.84
C PHE A 312 -4.87 5.67 -11.22
N TYR A 313 -5.92 5.05 -11.76
CA TYR A 313 -6.39 3.76 -11.23
C TYR A 313 -5.44 2.60 -11.54
N VAL A 314 -4.73 2.66 -12.66
CA VAL A 314 -3.64 1.72 -12.97
C VAL A 314 -2.53 1.87 -11.93
N LEU A 315 -2.10 3.11 -11.63
CA LEU A 315 -1.11 3.38 -10.59
C LEU A 315 -1.55 2.83 -9.24
N LEU A 316 -2.79 3.10 -8.82
CA LEU A 316 -3.34 2.58 -7.57
C LEU A 316 -3.35 1.05 -7.53
N SER A 317 -3.76 0.41 -8.63
CA SER A 317 -3.81 -1.05 -8.72
C SER A 317 -2.41 -1.67 -8.63
N LEU A 318 -1.40 -1.04 -9.26
CA LEU A 318 -0.01 -1.47 -9.16
C LEU A 318 0.52 -1.32 -7.73
N ALA A 319 0.28 -0.16 -7.09
CA ALA A 319 0.69 0.11 -5.72
C ALA A 319 0.03 -0.86 -4.72
N ALA A 320 -1.26 -1.12 -4.90
CA ALA A 320 -2.01 -2.08 -4.09
C ALA A 320 -1.46 -3.50 -4.26
N LEU A 321 -1.21 -3.93 -5.49
CA LEU A 321 -0.72 -5.27 -5.77
C LEU A 321 0.71 -5.50 -5.20
N THR A 322 1.62 -4.51 -5.28
CA THR A 322 2.97 -4.68 -4.71
C THR A 322 2.98 -4.83 -3.19
N SER A 323 2.15 -4.06 -2.46
CA SER A 323 1.99 -4.23 -1.02
C SER A 323 1.27 -5.54 -0.67
N LEU A 324 0.24 -5.91 -1.42
CA LEU A 324 -0.50 -7.16 -1.22
C LEU A 324 0.40 -8.38 -1.39
N MET A 325 1.35 -8.35 -2.34
CA MET A 325 2.37 -9.38 -2.49
C MET A 325 3.24 -9.52 -1.22
N SER A 326 3.64 -8.42 -0.60
CA SER A 326 4.45 -8.45 0.62
C SER A 326 3.71 -9.06 1.79
N LEU A 327 2.46 -8.64 2.01
CA LEU A 327 1.61 -9.17 3.07
C LEU A 327 1.29 -10.66 2.88
N HIS A 328 1.01 -11.08 1.63
CA HIS A 328 0.76 -12.47 1.28
C HIS A 328 2.01 -13.34 1.50
N GLU A 329 3.21 -12.82 1.18
CA GLU A 329 4.47 -13.53 1.40
C GLU A 329 4.76 -13.80 2.87
N VAL A 330 4.44 -12.87 3.78
CA VAL A 330 4.59 -13.09 5.24
C VAL A 330 3.84 -14.34 5.66
N SER A 331 2.56 -14.40 5.32
CA SER A 331 1.69 -15.52 5.69
C SER A 331 2.08 -16.80 4.95
N THR A 332 2.47 -16.69 3.67
CA THR A 332 2.88 -17.85 2.87
C THR A 332 4.15 -18.47 3.43
N SER A 333 5.15 -17.66 3.79
CA SER A 333 6.41 -18.12 4.38
C SER A 333 6.16 -18.81 5.73
N PHE A 334 5.24 -18.30 6.54
CA PHE A 334 4.84 -18.91 7.80
C PHE A 334 4.21 -20.30 7.58
N PHE A 335 3.15 -20.42 6.78
CA PHE A 335 2.51 -21.72 6.56
C PHE A 335 3.41 -22.72 5.84
N TYR A 336 4.20 -22.26 4.87
CA TYR A 336 5.20 -23.07 4.16
C TYR A 336 6.17 -23.73 5.15
N GLU A 337 6.76 -22.96 6.06
CA GLU A 337 7.81 -23.43 6.96
C GLU A 337 7.27 -24.16 8.19
N GLU A 338 6.19 -23.66 8.81
CA GLU A 338 5.65 -24.23 10.05
C GLU A 338 4.83 -25.49 9.82
N LEU A 339 4.16 -25.62 8.67
CA LEU A 339 3.41 -26.84 8.31
C LEU A 339 4.23 -27.82 7.46
N HIS A 340 5.48 -27.47 7.11
CA HIS A 340 6.34 -28.29 6.27
C HIS A 340 5.69 -28.72 4.94
N ILE A 341 4.91 -27.81 4.34
CA ILE A 341 4.21 -28.03 3.06
C ILE A 341 4.97 -27.36 1.92
N THR A 342 4.64 -27.69 0.67
CA THR A 342 5.20 -26.95 -0.49
C THR A 342 4.74 -25.49 -0.51
N ARG A 343 5.57 -24.57 -1.01
CA ARG A 343 5.22 -23.14 -1.16
C ARG A 343 3.88 -22.91 -1.85
N LYS A 344 3.59 -23.67 -2.92
CA LYS A 344 2.31 -23.57 -3.64
C LYS A 344 1.11 -23.87 -2.72
N LYS A 345 1.19 -24.94 -1.92
CA LYS A 345 0.16 -25.27 -0.93
C LYS A 345 0.03 -24.18 0.13
N GLY A 346 1.13 -23.67 0.67
CA GLY A 346 1.13 -22.55 1.62
C GLY A 346 0.43 -21.32 1.05
N ALA A 347 0.79 -20.93 -0.18
CA ALA A 347 0.16 -19.82 -0.87
C ALA A 347 -1.35 -20.04 -1.12
N VAL A 348 -1.77 -21.28 -1.41
CA VAL A 348 -3.20 -21.62 -1.57
C VAL A 348 -3.94 -21.45 -0.24
N VAL A 349 -3.37 -21.92 0.87
CA VAL A 349 -3.96 -21.74 2.21
C VAL A 349 -4.17 -20.26 2.51
N VAL A 350 -3.17 -19.42 2.26
CA VAL A 350 -3.26 -17.96 2.46
C VAL A 350 -4.32 -17.36 1.54
N THR A 351 -4.30 -17.66 0.25
CA THR A 351 -5.26 -17.11 -0.71
C THR A 351 -6.70 -17.47 -0.36
N VAL A 352 -6.98 -18.74 -0.02
CA VAL A 352 -8.33 -19.19 0.32
C VAL A 352 -8.80 -18.54 1.63
N SER A 353 -7.96 -18.57 2.67
CA SER A 353 -8.33 -18.01 3.97
C SER A 353 -8.49 -16.49 3.96
N THR A 354 -7.62 -15.76 3.27
CA THR A 354 -7.75 -14.30 3.11
C THR A 354 -8.88 -13.91 2.16
N ALA A 355 -9.22 -14.74 1.16
CA ALA A 355 -10.41 -14.53 0.35
C ALA A 355 -11.69 -14.67 1.20
N LEU A 356 -11.76 -15.66 2.09
CA LEU A 356 -12.90 -15.80 3.01
C LEU A 356 -13.03 -14.58 3.92
N ILE A 357 -11.93 -14.13 4.53
CA ILE A 357 -11.92 -12.90 5.35
C ILE A 357 -12.35 -11.69 4.52
N GLY A 358 -11.79 -11.54 3.31
CA GLY A 358 -12.13 -10.46 2.39
C GLY A 358 -13.60 -10.46 1.97
N ILE A 359 -14.20 -11.64 1.79
CA ILE A 359 -15.65 -11.78 1.55
C ILE A 359 -16.43 -11.21 2.73
N PHE A 360 -16.10 -11.61 3.97
CA PHE A 360 -16.77 -11.05 5.16
C PHE A 360 -16.60 -9.53 5.27
N CYS A 361 -15.39 -9.02 5.08
CA CYS A 361 -15.12 -7.58 5.09
C CYS A 361 -15.83 -6.82 3.96
N SER A 362 -16.00 -7.44 2.79
CA SER A 362 -16.73 -6.84 1.68
C SER A 362 -18.23 -6.80 1.99
N LEU A 363 -18.78 -7.88 2.52
CA LEU A 363 -20.21 -7.98 2.83
C LEU A 363 -20.63 -7.09 4.00
N SER A 364 -19.72 -6.80 4.95
CA SER A 364 -20.01 -5.86 6.05
C SER A 364 -20.23 -4.41 5.59
N LEU A 365 -19.86 -4.07 4.35
CA LEU A 365 -20.19 -2.76 3.76
C LEU A 365 -21.58 -2.72 3.14
N GLY A 366 -22.18 -3.89 2.89
CA GLY A 366 -23.57 -4.03 2.43
C GLY A 366 -24.56 -3.92 3.59
N LYS A 367 -25.84 -3.79 3.26
CA LYS A 367 -26.96 -3.77 4.23
C LYS A 367 -27.31 -5.19 4.69
N MET A 368 -26.36 -5.92 5.29
CA MET A 368 -26.66 -7.16 5.98
C MET A 368 -26.68 -6.88 7.47
N ASP A 369 -27.88 -6.66 8.03
CA ASP A 369 -28.13 -6.24 9.42
C ASP A 369 -27.48 -7.12 10.51
N PHE A 370 -26.92 -8.28 10.16
CA PHE A 370 -26.20 -9.18 11.06
C PHE A 370 -24.67 -8.96 11.08
N LEU A 371 -24.10 -8.26 10.08
CA LEU A 371 -22.66 -8.08 9.89
C LEU A 371 -22.20 -6.61 9.95
N SER A 372 -23.14 -5.66 9.91
CA SER A 372 -22.95 -4.22 10.11
C SER A 372 -23.27 -3.81 11.53
#